data_AF-C0XK17-F1
#
_entry.id   AF-C0XK17-F1
#
_cell.length_a   1.000
_cell.length_b   1.000
_cell.length_c   1.000
_cell.angle_alpha   90.00
_cell.angle_beta   90.00
_cell.angle_gamma   90.00
#
_symmetry.space_group_name_H-M   'P 1'
#
loop_
_entity.id
_entity.type
_entity.pdbx_description
1 polymer ?
#
loop_
_entity_poly.entity_id
_entity_poly.type
_entity_poly.pdbx_seq_one_letter_code
_entity_poly.pdbx_strand_id
1 'polypeptide(L)'
;MNKTFVSITMLIATFGLIVLVPVTGQAMSIYSPANPYWNESHWVTLNKTIKVFKIRNIDPQVNSYKVATYTVKKGDHFKLFHSAINVAWGLDSGRFNTGHQYTFEVDQSENNHSWFEFGIH
;
A
#
# COMPACT_ATOMS: atom_id res chain seq x y z
N MET A 1 -59.01 -34.61 -50.93
CA MET A 1 -58.09 -35.48 -50.16
C MET A 1 -56.68 -34.95 -50.34
N ASN A 2 -56.10 -34.31 -49.32
CA ASN A 2 -54.66 -34.06 -49.20
C ASN A 2 -54.28 -34.14 -47.72
N LYS A 3 -53.26 -34.95 -47.43
CA LYS A 3 -52.76 -35.34 -46.12
C LYS A 3 -51.95 -34.20 -45.49
N THR A 4 -51.97 -34.06 -44.16
CA THR A 4 -50.89 -33.32 -43.47
C THR A 4 -50.64 -33.84 -42.06
N PHE A 5 -49.52 -34.57 -41.98
CA PHE A 5 -48.53 -34.76 -40.92
C PHE A 5 -48.81 -34.28 -39.48
N VAL A 6 -48.70 -35.25 -38.57
CA VAL A 6 -48.42 -35.07 -37.14
C VAL A 6 -47.03 -34.48 -36.96
N SER A 7 -46.88 -33.42 -36.16
CA SER A 7 -45.58 -32.96 -35.65
C SER A 7 -45.58 -33.02 -34.13
N ILE A 8 -44.79 -33.94 -33.59
CA ILE A 8 -44.49 -34.07 -32.16
C ILE A 8 -43.40 -33.05 -31.84
N THR A 9 -43.73 -32.03 -31.06
CA THR A 9 -42.74 -31.07 -30.56
C THR A 9 -41.98 -31.69 -29.39
N MET A 10 -40.68 -31.97 -29.58
CA MET A 10 -39.78 -32.32 -28.48
C MET A 10 -39.45 -31.08 -27.65
N LEU A 11 -39.73 -31.13 -26.35
CA LEU A 11 -39.27 -30.13 -25.38
C LEU A 11 -37.86 -30.51 -24.90
N ILE A 12 -36.84 -29.76 -25.33
CA ILE A 12 -35.46 -29.94 -24.86
C ILE A 12 -35.31 -29.18 -23.55
N ALA A 13 -35.17 -29.90 -22.43
CA ALA A 13 -34.84 -29.30 -21.13
C ALA A 13 -33.33 -29.01 -21.08
N THR A 14 -32.94 -27.75 -21.19
CA THR A 14 -31.57 -27.31 -20.97
C THR A 14 -31.30 -27.17 -19.47
N PHE A 15 -30.49 -28.07 -18.91
CA PHE A 15 -29.89 -27.88 -17.60
C PHE A 15 -28.75 -26.86 -17.71
N GLY A 16 -28.94 -25.67 -17.15
CA GLY A 16 -27.88 -24.67 -17.04
C GLY A 16 -26.84 -25.09 -16.01
N LEU A 17 -25.59 -25.29 -16.45
CA LEU A 17 -24.45 -25.54 -15.58
C LEU A 17 -24.04 -24.22 -14.91
N ILE A 18 -24.28 -24.06 -13.60
CA ILE A 18 -23.74 -22.93 -12.83
C ILE A 18 -22.28 -23.23 -12.52
N VAL A 19 -21.36 -22.57 -13.23
CA VAL A 19 -19.92 -22.66 -12.95
C VAL A 19 -19.61 -21.65 -11.84
N LEU A 20 -19.38 -22.14 -10.61
CA LEU A 20 -18.83 -21.33 -9.53
C LEU A 20 -17.36 -21.04 -9.85
N VAL A 21 -17.07 -19.84 -10.35
CA VAL A 21 -15.69 -19.40 -10.54
C VAL A 21 -15.16 -18.96 -9.17
N PRO A 22 -14.09 -19.56 -8.64
CA PRO A 22 -13.50 -19.09 -7.39
C PRO A 22 -12.91 -17.70 -7.62
N VAL A 23 -13.39 -16.71 -6.87
CA VAL A 23 -12.77 -15.39 -6.82
C VAL A 23 -11.50 -15.51 -5.99
N THR A 24 -10.36 -15.70 -6.63
CA THR A 24 -9.06 -15.68 -5.97
C THR A 24 -8.62 -14.23 -5.80
N GLY A 25 -8.99 -13.62 -4.67
CA GLY A 25 -8.39 -12.35 -4.26
C GLY A 25 -6.91 -12.56 -3.96
N GLN A 26 -6.02 -11.89 -4.69
CA GLN A 26 -4.60 -11.87 -4.34
C GLN A 26 -4.43 -11.00 -3.09
N ALA A 27 -4.01 -11.59 -1.98
CA ALA A 27 -3.66 -10.82 -0.79
C ALA A 27 -2.42 -9.96 -1.08
N MET A 28 -2.55 -8.63 -0.95
CA MET A 28 -1.41 -7.73 -1.05
C MET A 28 -0.47 -7.93 0.14
N SER A 29 0.84 -7.97 -0.11
CA SER A 29 1.83 -7.99 0.98
C SER A 29 1.62 -6.80 1.92
N ILE A 30 1.70 -7.04 3.23
CA ILE A 30 1.66 -5.96 4.22
C ILE A 30 2.85 -5.00 4.06
N TYR A 31 3.97 -5.45 3.50
CA TYR A 31 5.13 -4.61 3.20
C TYR A 31 4.99 -3.81 1.90
N SER A 32 3.91 -4.01 1.14
CA SER A 32 3.61 -3.18 -0.02
C SER A 32 3.30 -1.76 0.45
N PRO A 33 3.99 -0.72 -0.04
CA PRO A 33 3.69 0.66 0.34
C PRO A 33 2.32 1.14 -0.14
N ALA A 34 1.75 0.47 -1.14
CA ALA A 34 0.38 0.71 -1.61
C ALA A 34 -0.69 0.00 -0.75
N ASN A 35 -0.29 -0.76 0.27
CA ASN A 35 -1.24 -1.43 1.15
C ASN A 35 -1.99 -0.37 1.99
N PRO A 36 -3.33 -0.36 2.00
CA PRO A 36 -4.12 0.61 2.77
C PRO A 36 -3.79 0.66 4.27
N TYR A 37 -3.19 -0.41 4.80
CA TYR A 37 -2.61 -0.42 6.15
C TYR A 37 -1.74 0.83 6.40
N TRP A 38 -0.93 1.26 5.42
CA TRP A 38 0.00 2.38 5.58
C TRP A 38 -0.60 3.77 5.43
N ASN A 39 -1.91 3.88 5.14
CA ASN A 39 -2.63 5.15 5.20
C ASN A 39 -2.62 5.76 6.61
N GLU A 40 -2.32 4.95 7.62
CA GLU A 40 -2.09 5.35 9.00
C GLU A 40 -0.65 5.02 9.42
N SER A 41 -0.18 5.69 10.48
CA SER A 41 1.18 5.54 10.98
C SER A 41 1.31 4.35 11.95
N HIS A 42 2.20 3.40 11.66
CA HIS A 42 2.39 2.16 12.43
C HIS A 42 3.81 1.97 12.96
N TRP A 43 3.94 1.34 14.12
CA TRP A 43 5.25 1.10 14.73
C TRP A 43 6.07 0.06 13.98
N VAL A 44 7.31 0.41 13.69
CA VAL A 44 8.32 -0.47 13.10
C VAL A 44 9.64 -0.35 13.85
N THR A 45 10.46 -1.39 13.75
CA THR A 45 11.84 -1.42 14.25
C THR A 45 12.81 -1.36 13.07
N LEU A 46 13.81 -0.48 13.15
CA LEU A 46 14.83 -0.41 12.12
C LEU A 46 15.81 -1.58 12.24
N ASN A 47 15.95 -2.39 11.20
CA ASN A 47 16.96 -3.45 11.14
C ASN A 47 18.27 -2.98 10.46
N LYS A 48 18.29 -1.74 9.93
CA LYS A 48 19.44 -1.05 9.35
C LYS A 48 19.49 0.43 9.76
N THR A 49 20.70 0.99 9.75
CA THR A 49 20.88 2.45 9.87
C THR A 49 20.46 3.10 8.55
N ILE A 50 19.62 4.13 8.62
CA ILE A 50 19.07 4.84 7.46
C ILE A 50 19.36 6.33 7.52
N LYS A 51 19.19 6.99 6.38
CA LYS A 51 19.13 8.45 6.29
C LYS A 51 17.67 8.89 6.17
N VAL A 52 17.36 10.03 6.76
CA VAL A 52 16.03 10.64 6.75
C VAL A 52 16.18 12.08 6.30
N PHE A 53 15.45 12.46 5.26
CA PHE A 53 15.37 13.83 4.81
C PHE A 53 14.29 14.59 5.56
N LYS A 54 14.61 15.82 5.95
CA LYS A 54 13.62 16.79 6.39
C LYS A 54 13.24 17.64 5.21
N ILE A 55 12.00 17.51 4.79
CA ILE A 55 11.41 18.27 3.69
C ILE A 55 10.58 19.40 4.27
N ARG A 56 10.82 20.64 3.85
CA ARG A 56 9.95 21.78 4.18
C ARG A 56 8.74 21.70 3.26
N ASN A 57 7.55 21.57 3.84
CA ASN A 57 6.31 21.56 3.08
C ASN A 57 5.97 22.98 2.64
N ILE A 58 5.74 23.17 1.35
CA ILE A 58 5.31 24.43 0.73
C ILE A 58 4.08 24.13 -0.11
N ASP A 59 3.12 25.07 -0.14
CA ASP A 59 1.97 25.01 -1.04
C ASP A 59 2.25 25.90 -2.27
N PRO A 60 2.25 25.37 -3.51
CA PRO A 60 2.00 23.98 -3.90
C PRO A 60 3.14 23.02 -3.54
N GLN A 61 2.78 21.75 -3.24
CA GLN A 61 3.70 20.70 -2.75
C GLN A 61 4.95 20.52 -3.61
N VAL A 62 4.85 20.77 -4.92
CA VAL A 62 5.97 20.71 -5.89
C VAL A 62 7.13 21.64 -5.55
N ASN A 63 6.89 22.68 -4.75
CA ASN A 63 7.91 23.63 -4.30
C ASN A 63 8.59 23.19 -2.99
N SER A 64 8.16 22.09 -2.38
CA SER A 64 8.77 21.57 -1.17
C SER A 64 10.22 21.16 -1.43
N TYR A 65 11.11 21.38 -0.47
CA TYR A 65 12.53 21.11 -0.65
C TYR A 65 13.18 20.54 0.62
N LYS A 66 14.26 19.79 0.41
CA LYS A 66 15.07 19.23 1.49
C LYS A 66 15.81 20.34 2.22
N VAL A 67 15.64 20.42 3.54
CA VAL A 67 16.34 21.36 4.43
C VAL A 67 17.41 20.70 5.28
N ALA A 68 17.32 19.39 5.54
CA ALA A 68 18.30 18.67 6.34
C ALA A 68 18.29 17.16 6.04
N THR A 69 19.35 16.48 6.48
CA THR A 69 19.45 15.02 6.52
C THR A 69 19.83 14.58 7.93
N TYR A 70 19.14 13.56 8.44
CA TYR A 70 19.42 12.93 9.73
C TYR A 70 19.84 11.48 9.52
N THR A 71 20.75 10.99 10.36
CA THR A 71 21.05 9.57 10.45
C THR A 71 20.27 8.97 11.61
N VAL A 72 19.60 7.86 11.34
CA VAL A 72 18.79 7.11 12.31
C VAL A 72 19.34 5.70 12.40
N LYS A 73 19.53 5.20 13.63
CA LYS A 73 20.35 4.01 13.85
C LYS A 73 19.49 2.75 13.80
N LYS A 74 20.11 1.63 13.40
CA LYS A 74 19.54 0.30 13.60
C LYS A 74 19.10 0.13 15.07
N GLY A 75 17.95 -0.47 15.27
CA GLY A 75 17.34 -0.73 16.58
C GLY A 75 16.41 0.39 17.05
N ASP A 76 16.44 1.56 16.43
CA ASP A 76 15.50 2.63 16.76
C ASP A 76 14.07 2.24 16.31
N HIS A 77 13.06 2.73 17.03
CA HIS A 77 11.64 2.46 16.76
C HIS A 77 10.90 3.73 16.38
N PHE A 78 10.10 3.68 15.31
CA PHE A 78 9.32 4.83 14.86
C PHE A 78 7.96 4.39 14.34
N LYS A 79 7.02 5.33 14.35
CA LYS A 79 5.83 5.23 13.51
C LYS A 79 6.18 5.57 12.07
N LEU A 80 5.75 4.70 11.17
CA LEU A 80 5.96 4.79 9.73
C LEU A 80 4.62 4.86 9.01
N PHE A 81 4.53 5.71 8.00
CA PHE A 81 3.37 5.77 7.10
C PHE A 81 3.83 5.80 5.64
N HIS A 82 2.90 5.47 4.75
CA HIS A 82 3.07 5.62 3.31
C HIS A 82 1.73 5.98 2.69
N SER A 83 1.72 6.97 1.80
CA SER A 83 0.48 7.36 1.11
C SER A 83 0.59 7.05 -0.37
N ALA A 84 -0.54 6.91 -1.05
CA ALA A 84 -0.56 6.68 -2.50
C ALA A 84 0.02 7.86 -3.31
N ILE A 85 0.14 9.05 -2.70
CA ILE A 85 0.67 10.26 -3.33
C ILE A 85 2.14 10.51 -2.99
N ASN A 86 2.69 9.84 -1.98
CA ASN A 86 4.08 9.95 -1.59
C ASN A 86 4.86 8.76 -2.13
N VAL A 87 6.01 9.01 -2.73
CA VAL A 87 6.91 7.96 -3.25
C VAL A 87 7.86 7.42 -2.17
N ALA A 88 7.87 8.02 -0.99
CA ALA A 88 8.79 7.71 0.09
C ALA A 88 8.05 7.39 1.41
N TRP A 89 8.68 6.52 2.20
CA TRP A 89 8.25 6.21 3.56
C TRP A 89 8.41 7.42 4.49
N GLY A 90 7.34 7.80 5.18
CA GLY A 90 7.32 8.92 6.11
C GLY A 90 7.46 8.46 7.58
N LEU A 91 8.15 9.26 8.39
CA LEU A 91 8.25 9.07 9.84
C LEU A 91 7.29 10.01 10.57
N ASP A 92 6.57 9.49 11.56
CA ASP A 92 5.52 10.22 12.29
C ASP A 92 5.57 9.95 13.81
N SER A 93 6.76 10.09 14.39
CA SER A 93 6.93 9.91 15.84
C SER A 93 8.12 10.68 16.39
N GLY A 94 8.05 11.01 17.68
CA GLY A 94 9.11 11.70 18.40
C GLY A 94 9.54 12.99 17.70
N ARG A 95 10.85 13.17 17.51
CA ARG A 95 11.43 14.34 16.82
C ARG A 95 11.08 14.45 15.33
N PHE A 96 10.48 13.42 14.75
CA PHE A 96 10.10 13.34 13.34
C PHE A 96 8.62 13.61 13.12
N ASN A 97 7.88 14.06 14.15
CA ASN A 97 6.53 14.60 13.99
C ASN A 97 6.56 16.08 14.36
N THR A 98 6.44 16.95 13.35
CA THR A 98 6.36 18.41 13.54
C THR A 98 5.06 19.00 12.99
N GLY A 99 4.01 18.18 12.87
CA GLY A 99 2.79 18.55 12.17
C GLY A 99 3.04 18.85 10.68
N HIS A 100 2.32 19.81 10.11
CA HIS A 100 2.31 20.06 8.66
C HIS A 100 3.50 20.87 8.12
N GLN A 101 4.40 21.37 8.99
CA GLN A 101 5.50 22.24 8.53
C GLN A 101 6.62 21.47 7.82
N TYR A 102 6.88 20.24 8.24
CA TYR A 102 7.91 19.39 7.66
C TYR A 102 7.44 17.96 7.53
N THR A 103 7.87 17.31 6.46
CA THR A 103 7.75 15.86 6.26
C THR A 103 9.12 15.24 6.44
N PHE A 104 9.19 14.10 7.12
CA PHE A 104 10.43 13.35 7.33
C PHE A 104 10.39 12.07 6.53
N GLU A 105 11.13 12.04 5.43
CA GLU A 105 11.08 10.97 4.44
C GLU A 105 12.36 10.15 4.50
N VAL A 106 12.25 8.83 4.36
CA VAL A 106 13.42 7.96 4.32
C VAL A 106 14.14 8.11 2.98
N ASP A 107 15.44 8.37 3.03
CA ASP A 107 16.36 8.42 1.88
C ASP A 107 16.72 6.98 1.44
N GLN A 108 15.71 6.29 0.94
CA GLN A 108 15.84 5.00 0.28
C GLN A 108 15.11 5.08 -1.03
N SER A 109 15.67 4.45 -2.07
CA SER A 109 14.99 4.29 -3.35
C SER A 109 13.58 3.75 -3.08
N GLU A 110 12.61 4.51 -3.57
CA GLU A 110 11.17 4.39 -3.40
C GLU A 110 10.72 2.95 -3.10
N ASN A 111 9.90 2.78 -2.06
CA ASN A 111 9.10 1.57 -1.83
C ASN A 111 9.79 0.31 -1.25
N ASN A 112 11.09 0.35 -0.89
CA ASN A 112 11.77 -0.78 -0.26
C ASN A 112 11.44 -0.89 1.25
N HIS A 113 11.21 -2.10 1.77
CA HIS A 113 10.98 -2.40 3.19
C HIS A 113 12.16 -3.11 3.89
N SER A 114 13.26 -3.40 3.18
CA SER A 114 14.40 -4.21 3.68
C SER A 114 15.22 -3.58 4.81
N TRP A 115 14.80 -2.43 5.33
CA TRP A 115 15.47 -1.67 6.39
C TRP A 115 14.64 -1.57 7.67
N PHE A 116 13.40 -2.09 7.67
CA PHE A 116 12.57 -2.20 8.85
C PHE A 116 11.86 -3.55 8.92
N GLU A 117 11.33 -3.84 10.09
CA GLU A 117 10.43 -4.96 10.36
C GLU A 117 9.31 -4.49 11.30
N PHE A 118 8.17 -5.18 11.25
CA PHE A 118 7.11 -4.94 12.23
C PHE A 118 7.64 -5.24 13.63
N GLY A 119 7.29 -4.37 14.58
CA GLY A 119 7.88 -4.36 15.92
C GLY A 119 7.92 -5.74 16.56
N ILE A 120 9.13 -6.19 16.91
CA ILE A 120 9.35 -7.08 18.04
C ILE A 120 9.29 -6.15 19.25
N HIS A 121 8.19 -6.21 20.02
CA HIS A 121 8.00 -5.43 21.25
C HIS A 121 8.42 -6.25 22.46
#